data_AF-A0A918A6F4-F1
#
_entry.id   AF-A0A918A6F4-F1
#
_cell.length_a   1.000
_cell.length_b   1.000
_cell.length_c   1.000
_cell.angle_alpha   90.00
_cell.angle_beta   90.00
_cell.angle_gamma   90.00
#
_symmetry.space_group_name_H-M   'P 1'
#
loop_
_entity.id
_entity.type
_entity.pdbx_description
1 polymer ?
#
loop_
_entity_poly.entity_id
_entity_poly.type
_entity_poly.pdbx_seq_one_letter_code
_entity_poly.pdbx_strand_id
1 'polypeptide(L)'
;MSKTYELGEVVAERRVEAVAADGARTPVVVRIGKPLPDPLPGGDWFCPGQILGLGDEAVRASFGIDSLQAFLLSVYGIRLTLRERAEAASVTLDWLGQPDLGLKVDPEVHRLTGA
;
A
#
# COMPACT_ATOMS: atom_id res chain seq x y z
N MET A 1 19.58 -11.88 5.57
CA MET A 1 19.76 -10.51 6.10
C MET A 1 18.64 -9.66 5.52
N SER A 2 17.71 -9.14 6.32
CA SER A 2 16.71 -8.23 5.78
C SER A 2 17.39 -6.90 5.48
N LYS A 3 17.42 -6.50 4.22
CA LYS A 3 17.81 -5.13 3.84
C LYS A 3 16.73 -4.22 4.43
N THR A 4 17.11 -3.32 5.34
CA THR A 4 16.21 -2.28 5.82
C THR A 4 16.13 -1.22 4.74
N TYR A 5 14.92 -0.93 4.25
CA TYR A 5 14.68 0.14 3.30
C TYR A 5 14.35 1.41 4.07
N GLU A 6 14.80 2.56 3.56
CA GLU A 6 14.34 3.86 4.04
C GLU A 6 13.13 4.29 3.23
N LEU A 7 12.17 5.00 3.87
CA LEU A 7 10.96 5.45 3.17
C LEU A 7 11.28 6.53 2.12
N GLY A 8 12.24 7.42 2.41
CA GLY A 8 12.59 8.54 1.53
C GLY A 8 11.48 9.60 1.42
N GLU A 9 11.43 10.27 0.27
CA GLU A 9 10.41 11.28 -0.07
C GLU A 9 9.03 10.63 -0.18
N VAL A 10 8.07 11.00 0.65
CA VAL A 10 6.69 10.49 0.58
C VAL A 10 5.95 11.16 -0.56
N VAL A 11 5.47 10.37 -1.52
CA VAL A 11 4.73 10.86 -2.70
C VAL A 11 3.23 10.56 -2.64
N ALA A 12 2.80 9.66 -1.76
CA ALA A 12 1.40 9.40 -1.49
C ALA A 12 1.17 8.99 -0.02
N GLU A 13 0.05 9.41 0.55
CA GLU A 13 -0.39 9.04 1.90
C GLU A 13 -1.89 8.71 1.89
N ARG A 14 -2.30 7.72 2.69
CA ARG A 14 -3.70 7.39 2.96
C ARG A 14 -3.90 7.21 4.45
N ARG A 15 -4.93 7.86 5.01
CA ARG A 15 -5.40 7.62 6.37
C ARG A 15 -6.68 6.77 6.31
N VAL A 16 -6.70 5.68 7.06
CA VAL A 16 -7.87 4.82 7.28
C VAL A 16 -8.03 4.59 8.79
N GLU A 17 -9.17 4.06 9.21
CA GLU A 17 -9.44 3.73 10.61
C GLU A 17 -9.53 2.22 10.77
N ALA A 18 -8.81 1.68 11.76
CA ALA A 18 -9.05 0.34 12.26
C ALA A 18 -10.18 0.39 13.30
N VAL A 19 -11.23 -0.40 13.10
CA VAL A 19 -12.42 -0.44 13.95
C VAL A 19 -12.49 -1.79 14.66
N ALA A 20 -12.39 -1.78 15.98
CA ALA A 20 -12.54 -2.96 16.82
C ALA A 20 -14.02 -3.34 17.02
N ALA A 21 -14.26 -4.54 17.55
CA ALA A 21 -15.61 -5.06 17.76
C ALA A 21 -16.46 -4.23 18.74
N ASP A 22 -15.82 -3.52 19.67
CA ASP A 22 -16.47 -2.60 20.62
C ASP A 22 -16.71 -1.20 20.02
N GLY A 23 -16.32 -0.98 18.76
CA GLY A 23 -16.44 0.29 18.05
C GLY A 23 -15.26 1.25 18.27
N ALA A 24 -14.24 0.87 19.04
CA ALA A 24 -13.04 1.69 19.20
C ALA A 24 -12.34 1.89 17.85
N ARG A 25 -11.94 3.14 17.56
CA ARG A 25 -11.30 3.53 16.30
C ARG A 25 -9.85 3.93 16.56
N THR A 26 -8.93 3.33 15.80
CA THR A 26 -7.50 3.65 15.85
C THR A 26 -7.02 4.08 14.46
N PRO A 27 -6.27 5.19 14.33
CA PRO A 27 -5.79 5.64 13.03
C PRO A 27 -4.73 4.69 12.47
N VAL A 28 -4.86 4.36 11.18
CA VAL A 28 -3.86 3.63 10.40
C VAL A 28 -3.42 4.51 9.24
N VAL A 29 -2.10 4.70 9.09
CA VAL A 29 -1.54 5.56 8.05
C VAL A 29 -0.69 4.75 7.10
N VAL A 30 -1.05 4.77 5.83
CA VAL A 30 -0.26 4.23 4.73
C VAL A 30 0.57 5.36 4.13
N ARG A 31 1.87 5.13 3.96
CA ARG A 31 2.77 6.02 3.22
C ARG A 31 3.48 5.26 2.12
N ILE A 32 3.59 5.89 0.96
CA ILE A 32 4.33 5.38 -0.18
C ILE A 32 5.41 6.41 -0.51
N GLY A 33 6.66 5.96 -0.46
CA GLY A 33 7.80 6.77 -0.86
C GLY A 33 7.99 6.79 -2.38
N LYS A 34 8.84 7.69 -2.83
CA LYS A 34 9.20 7.83 -4.24
C LYS A 34 9.83 6.54 -4.77
N PRO A 35 9.36 6.00 -5.91
CA PRO A 35 10.05 4.90 -6.58
C PRO A 35 11.49 5.31 -6.97
N LEU A 36 12.43 4.38 -6.80
CA LEU A 36 13.85 4.59 -7.07
C LEU A 36 14.43 3.39 -7.84
N PRO A 37 15.44 3.59 -8.70
CA PRO A 37 16.21 2.49 -9.27
C PRO A 37 16.84 1.63 -8.16
N ASP A 38 16.88 0.32 -8.32
CA ASP A 38 17.63 -0.55 -7.38
C ASP A 38 19.13 -0.29 -7.57
N PRO A 39 19.90 -0.01 -6.49
CA PRO A 39 21.34 0.22 -6.58
C PRO A 39 22.15 -1.00 -7.04
N LEU A 40 21.56 -2.20 -7.11
CA LEU A 40 22.26 -3.39 -7.60
C LEU A 40 22.48 -3.35 -9.13
N PRO A 41 23.64 -3.82 -9.64
CA PRO A 41 23.88 -3.90 -11.08
C PRO A 41 22.82 -4.76 -11.78
N GLY A 42 22.16 -4.19 -12.80
CA GLY A 42 21.05 -4.85 -13.49
C GLY A 42 19.75 -4.92 -12.68
N GLY A 43 19.67 -4.20 -11.56
CA GLY A 43 18.45 -4.04 -10.78
C GLY A 43 17.46 -3.13 -11.50
N ASP A 44 16.18 -3.47 -11.38
CA ASP A 44 15.08 -2.70 -11.94
C ASP A 44 14.77 -1.47 -11.05
N TRP A 45 13.53 -1.35 -10.56
CA TRP A 45 13.09 -0.31 -9.64
C TRP A 45 12.47 -0.92 -8.39
N PHE A 46 12.50 -0.17 -7.30
CA PHE A 46 11.74 -0.46 -6.10
C PHE A 46 10.94 0.76 -5.63
N CYS A 47 9.86 0.50 -4.90
CA CYS A 47 9.04 1.51 -4.28
C CYS A 47 8.89 1.20 -2.77
N PRO A 48 9.40 2.05 -1.88
CA PRO A 48 9.25 1.86 -0.45
C PRO A 48 7.83 2.22 0.02
N GLY A 49 7.29 1.43 0.95
CA GLY A 49 5.98 1.63 1.54
C GLY A 49 5.99 1.32 3.04
N GLN A 50 5.13 2.00 3.79
CA GLN A 50 5.02 1.87 5.24
C GLN A 50 3.55 1.91 5.68
N ILE A 51 3.20 1.08 6.66
CA ILE A 51 1.90 1.07 7.34
C ILE A 51 2.17 1.35 8.82
N LEU A 52 1.57 2.42 9.34
CA LEU A 52 1.63 2.83 10.75
C LEU A 52 0.30 2.54 11.45
N GLY A 53 0.33 2.20 12.74
CA GLY A 53 -0.86 2.00 13.57
C GLY A 53 -1.52 0.63 13.44
N LEU A 54 -0.92 -0.31 12.70
CA LEU A 54 -1.44 -1.68 12.55
C LEU A 54 -0.29 -2.66 12.29
N GLY A 55 0.15 -3.39 13.33
CA GLY A 55 1.23 -4.37 13.25
C GLY A 55 2.64 -3.77 13.17
N ASP A 56 3.57 -4.48 12.53
CA ASP A 56 4.97 -4.04 12.33
C ASP A 56 5.07 -2.82 11.42
N GLU A 57 5.68 -1.73 11.89
CA GLU A 57 5.77 -0.47 11.16
C GLU A 57 7.03 -0.35 10.26
N ALA A 58 7.76 -1.45 10.04
CA ALA A 58 8.92 -1.44 9.16
C ALA A 58 8.58 -1.04 7.72
N VAL A 59 9.47 -0.27 7.10
CA VAL A 59 9.42 0.04 5.67
C VAL A 59 9.70 -1.22 4.87
N ARG A 60 8.84 -1.50 3.89
CA ARG A 60 8.97 -2.61 2.95
C ARG A 60 9.15 -2.05 1.53
N ALA A 61 9.78 -2.80 0.65
CA ALA A 61 9.95 -2.42 -0.75
C ALA A 61 9.22 -3.40 -1.67
N SER A 62 8.56 -2.87 -2.68
CA SER A 62 7.99 -3.63 -3.81
C SER A 62 8.79 -3.34 -5.07
N PHE A 63 9.07 -4.36 -5.88
CA PHE A 63 9.93 -4.26 -7.05
C PHE A 63 9.15 -4.37 -8.35
N GLY A 64 9.58 -3.63 -9.37
CA GLY A 64 9.07 -3.71 -10.72
C GLY A 64 10.12 -3.24 -11.73
N ILE A 65 9.92 -3.56 -13.01
CA ILE A 65 10.81 -3.23 -14.12
C ILE A 65 11.09 -1.72 -14.21
N ASP A 66 10.07 -0.91 -13.91
CA ASP A 66 10.14 0.55 -13.93
C ASP A 66 9.47 1.18 -12.71
N SER A 67 9.58 2.51 -12.60
CA SER A 67 9.01 3.31 -11.52
C SER A 67 7.49 3.13 -11.39
N LEU A 68 6.78 3.01 -12.52
CA LEU A 68 5.32 2.91 -12.53
C LEU A 68 4.89 1.55 -12.00
N GLN A 69 5.48 0.47 -12.51
CA GLN A 69 5.17 -0.88 -12.06
C GLN A 69 5.52 -1.06 -10.58
N ALA A 70 6.70 -0.59 -10.14
CA ALA A 70 7.09 -0.65 -8.72
C ALA A 70 6.09 0.08 -7.82
N PHE A 71 5.58 1.25 -8.26
CA PHE A 71 4.56 1.99 -7.53
C PHE A 71 3.23 1.24 -7.44
N LEU A 72 2.72 0.73 -8.57
CA LEU A 72 1.47 -0.05 -8.62
C LEU A 72 1.55 -1.31 -7.76
N LEU A 73 2.70 -2.01 -7.79
CA LEU A 73 2.94 -3.18 -6.96
C LEU A 73 3.05 -2.83 -5.47
N SER A 74 3.58 -1.65 -5.12
CA SER A 74 3.57 -1.15 -3.74
C SER A 74 2.13 -0.92 -3.23
N VAL A 75 1.28 -0.26 -4.03
CA VAL A 75 -0.15 -0.08 -3.70
C VAL A 75 -0.85 -1.43 -3.52
N TYR A 76 -0.61 -2.37 -4.43
CA TYR A 76 -1.19 -3.72 -4.35
C TYR A 76 -0.70 -4.49 -3.12
N GLY A 77 0.61 -4.47 -2.85
CA GLY A 77 1.22 -5.13 -1.70
C GLY A 77 0.68 -4.59 -0.37
N ILE A 78 0.58 -3.27 -0.23
CA ILE A 78 -0.01 -2.61 0.94
C ILE A 78 -1.44 -3.09 1.17
N ARG A 79 -2.26 -3.20 0.12
CA ARG A 79 -3.64 -3.69 0.24
C ARG A 79 -3.69 -5.12 0.81
N LEU A 80 -2.79 -6.00 0.37
CA LEU A 80 -2.71 -7.36 0.90
C LEU A 80 -2.27 -7.36 2.37
N THR A 81 -1.24 -6.58 2.70
CA THR A 81 -0.72 -6.47 4.07
C THR A 81 -1.74 -5.87 5.04
N LEU A 82 -2.50 -4.84 4.62
CA LEU A 82 -3.58 -4.27 5.44
C LEU A 82 -4.65 -5.32 5.76
N ARG A 83 -5.05 -6.12 4.76
CA ARG A 83 -6.04 -7.19 4.95
C ARG A 83 -5.53 -8.23 5.95
N GLU A 84 -4.32 -8.74 5.73
CA GLU A 84 -3.69 -9.74 6.60
C GLU A 84 -3.60 -9.24 8.05
N ARG A 85 -3.14 -8.00 8.24
CA ARG A 85 -2.98 -7.42 9.58
C ARG A 85 -4.30 -7.09 10.26
N ALA A 86 -5.30 -6.65 9.50
CA ALA A 86 -6.64 -6.41 10.03
C ALA A 86 -7.28 -7.72 10.52
N GLU A 87 -7.14 -8.81 9.75
CA GLU A 87 -7.58 -10.14 10.14
C GLU A 87 -6.85 -10.62 11.41
N ALA A 88 -5.52 -10.52 11.45
CA ALA A 88 -4.72 -10.90 12.61
C ALA A 88 -5.07 -10.09 13.88
N ALA A 89 -5.41 -8.80 13.72
CA ALA A 89 -5.82 -7.93 14.81
C ALA A 89 -7.33 -7.99 15.13
N SER A 90 -8.12 -8.76 14.37
CA SER A 90 -9.58 -8.84 14.52
C SER A 90 -10.28 -7.47 14.45
N VAL A 91 -9.84 -6.62 13.54
CA VAL A 91 -10.41 -5.28 13.26
C VAL A 91 -10.92 -5.21 11.82
N THR A 92 -11.89 -4.34 11.56
CA THR A 92 -12.21 -3.93 10.19
C THR A 92 -11.47 -2.64 9.84
N LEU A 93 -11.31 -2.37 8.54
CA LEU A 93 -10.72 -1.12 8.07
C LEU A 93 -11.81 -0.28 7.40
N ASP A 94 -11.85 1.00 7.75
CA ASP A 94 -12.79 1.98 7.25
C ASP A 94 -12.03 3.14 6.59
N TRP A 95 -12.44 3.50 5.38
CA TRP A 95 -11.99 4.71 4.72
C TRP A 95 -13.20 5.56 4.34
N LEU A 96 -13.40 6.69 5.03
CA LEU A 96 -14.52 7.61 4.78
C LEU A 96 -15.90 6.94 4.90
N GLY A 97 -16.06 6.02 5.85
CA GLY A 97 -17.30 5.26 6.04
C GLY A 97 -17.50 4.11 5.05
N GLN A 98 -16.46 3.73 4.30
CA GLN A 98 -16.51 2.68 3.28
C GLN A 98 -15.53 1.53 3.62
N PRO A 99 -15.91 0.27 3.32
CA PRO A 99 -15.01 -0.87 3.47
C PRO A 99 -13.96 -0.98 2.34
N ASP A 100 -14.21 -0.33 1.20
CA ASP A 100 -13.19 -0.17 0.16
C ASP A 100 -12.22 0.93 0.57
N LEU A 101 -10.93 0.61 0.57
CA LEU A 101 -9.87 1.52 0.99
C LEU A 101 -9.38 2.45 -0.13
N GLY A 102 -9.94 2.35 -1.34
CA GLY A 102 -9.53 3.15 -2.50
C GLY A 102 -8.08 2.88 -2.92
N LEU A 103 -7.63 1.65 -2.71
CA LEU A 103 -6.30 1.12 -3.08
C LEU A 103 -6.38 0.18 -4.29
N LYS A 104 -7.46 0.30 -5.07
CA LYS A 104 -7.71 -0.44 -6.30
C LYS A 104 -8.44 0.49 -7.26
N VAL A 105 -8.07 0.44 -8.54
CA VAL A 105 -8.83 1.05 -9.63
C VAL A 105 -9.36 -0.08 -10.47
N ASP A 106 -10.68 -0.23 -10.54
CA ASP A 106 -11.34 -1.15 -11.46
C ASP A 106 -11.77 -0.35 -12.69
N PRO A 107 -11.08 -0.49 -13.85
CA PRO A 107 -11.46 0.25 -15.03
C PRO A 107 -12.79 -0.25 -15.57
N GLU A 108 -13.72 0.65 -15.86
CA GLU A 108 -14.89 0.33 -16.67
C GLU A 108 -14.43 0.11 -18.12
N VAL A 109 -14.51 -1.14 -18.60
CA VAL A 109 -14.20 -1.46 -19.99
C VAL A 109 -15.39 -1.04 -20.85
N HIS A 110 -15.33 0.16 -21.41
CA HIS A 110 -16.23 0.55 -22.48
C HIS A 110 -15.78 -0.10 -23.79
N ARG A 111 -16.53 -1.09 -24.28
CA ARG A 111 -16.35 -1.53 -25.68
C ARG A 111 -16.87 -0.40 -26.56
N LEU A 112 -15.98 0.21 -27.32
CA LEU A 112 -16.39 1.06 -28.44
C LEU A 112 -17.16 0.17 -29.42
N THR A 113 -18.48 0.33 -29.48
CA THR A 113 -19.31 -0.32 -30.48
C THR A 113 -19.15 0.40 -31.80
N GLY A 114 -18.47 -0.24 -32.76
CA GLY A 114 -18.51 0.11 -34.17
C GLY A 114 -17.37 1.00 -34.67
N ALA A 115 -16.47 0.38 -35.44
CA ALA A 115 -15.83 0.97 -36.60
C ALA A 115 -16.00 -0.03 -37.77
#